data_AF-A0A4D9CX64-F1
#
_entry.id   AF-A0A4D9CX64-F1
#
_cell.length_a   1.000
_cell.length_b   1.000
_cell.length_c   1.000
_cell.angle_alpha   90.00
_cell.angle_beta   90.00
_cell.angle_gamma   90.00
#
_symmetry.space_group_name_H-M   'P 1'
#
loop_
_entity.id
_entity.type
_entity.pdbx_description
1 polymer ?
#
loop_
_entity_poly.entity_id
_entity_poly.type
_entity_poly.pdbx_seq_one_letter_code
_entity_poly.pdbx_strand_id
1 'polypeptide(L)'
;MGCLVAAALSEKAKAKVTLLTRRSPPSPMATVQVKKSYPDIPPVFSSSFSSSSSPSSPSSSSPSSPTGKSYAATLPLQSSQTEEGGEAPGIKYLLMLTKAYDFKKALRQIFPRLTAESVVVVLSNGMGWEEEAKEVLREGGKEGGREGGPTLVLGSVTHAPVDMRRRLWLKFGANCIINPLTLLLHCRNGAVLEGGREGGREGGLGELILALCEETAQVAKALAKETSGSPTPPCPSPTAGELEAFTVKVAAATAWNESSMLRDGRAGGRRGGGRRSST
;
A
#
# COMPACT_ATOMS: atom_id res chain seq x y z
N MET A 1 -3.63 6.60 3.28
CA MET A 1 -4.30 5.35 3.74
C MET A 1 -4.38 5.32 5.27
N GLY A 2 -3.27 5.47 5.99
CA GLY A 2 -3.28 5.38 7.46
C GLY A 2 -4.24 6.31 8.21
N CYS A 3 -4.33 7.60 7.86
CA CYS A 3 -5.27 8.51 8.54
C CYS A 3 -6.75 8.12 8.31
N LEU A 4 -7.09 7.58 7.13
CA LEU A 4 -8.45 7.09 6.86
C LEU A 4 -8.77 5.87 7.72
N VAL A 5 -7.87 4.89 7.78
CA VAL A 5 -8.05 3.69 8.62
C VAL A 5 -8.22 4.10 10.07
N ALA A 6 -7.39 5.03 10.55
CA ALA A 6 -7.48 5.56 11.90
C ALA A 6 -8.82 6.26 12.18
N ALA A 7 -9.29 7.11 11.26
CA ALA A 7 -10.60 7.76 11.38
C ALA A 7 -11.75 6.76 11.36
N ALA A 8 -11.71 5.76 10.46
CA ALA A 8 -12.74 4.73 10.36
C ALA A 8 -12.78 3.82 11.61
N LEU A 9 -11.63 3.44 12.16
CA LEU A 9 -11.56 2.67 13.41
C LEU A 9 -12.09 3.47 14.61
N SER A 10 -11.76 4.76 14.68
CA SER A 10 -12.26 5.64 15.74
C SER A 10 -13.77 5.86 15.63
N GLU A 11 -14.28 6.16 14.44
CA GLU A 11 -15.69 6.52 14.22
C GLU A 11 -16.63 5.31 14.22
N LYS A 12 -16.26 4.22 13.52
CA LYS A 12 -17.14 3.04 13.37
C LYS A 12 -16.92 1.98 14.43
N ALA A 13 -15.67 1.66 14.76
CA ALA A 13 -15.36 0.63 15.74
C ALA A 13 -15.25 1.18 17.17
N LYS A 14 -15.39 2.51 17.36
CA LYS A 14 -15.22 3.20 18.65
C LYS A 14 -13.90 2.85 19.34
N ALA A 15 -12.87 2.51 18.56
CA ALA A 15 -11.58 2.12 19.07
C ALA A 15 -10.80 3.35 19.55
N LYS A 16 -10.03 3.20 20.65
CA LYS A 16 -9.07 4.20 21.08
C LYS A 16 -7.86 4.15 20.14
N VAL A 17 -7.77 5.11 19.23
CA VAL A 17 -6.70 5.17 18.22
C VAL A 17 -5.76 6.33 18.52
N THR A 18 -4.45 6.05 18.52
CA THR A 18 -3.39 7.06 18.66
C THR A 18 -2.50 7.02 17.42
N LEU A 19 -2.16 8.19 16.87
CA LEU A 19 -1.24 8.31 15.76
C LEU A 19 0.19 8.49 16.30
N LEU A 20 1.10 7.63 15.88
CA LEU A 20 2.51 7.74 16.23
C LEU A 20 3.26 8.57 15.18
N THR A 21 4.00 9.58 15.64
CA THR A 21 4.80 10.45 14.78
C THR A 21 6.29 10.30 15.07
N ARG A 22 7.09 10.34 14.00
CA ARG A 22 8.55 10.21 14.09
C ARG A 22 9.21 11.31 14.92
N ARG A 23 8.64 12.51 14.90
CA ARG A 23 9.08 13.67 15.71
C ARG A 23 8.16 13.82 16.90
N SER A 24 8.69 14.29 18.02
CA SER A 24 7.87 14.68 19.16
C SER A 24 6.84 15.73 18.72
N PRO A 25 5.56 15.55 19.07
CA PRO A 25 4.54 16.54 18.78
C PRO A 25 4.86 17.87 19.48
N PRO A 26 4.34 19.00 18.98
CA PRO A 26 4.58 20.32 19.57
C PRO A 26 4.01 20.47 20.98
N SER A 27 3.15 19.56 21.41
CA SER A 27 2.55 19.49 22.74
C SER A 27 2.19 18.04 23.08
N PRO A 28 2.24 17.63 24.37
CA PRO A 28 1.79 16.31 24.82
C PRO A 28 0.28 16.05 24.60
N MET A 29 -0.52 17.11 24.38
CA MET A 29 -1.94 17.00 24.03
C MET A 29 -2.21 17.28 22.54
N ALA A 30 -1.19 17.21 21.68
CA ALA A 30 -1.37 17.47 20.27
C ALA A 30 -2.36 16.48 19.64
N THR A 31 -3.27 16.99 18.83
CA THR A 31 -4.24 16.18 18.08
C THR A 31 -4.19 16.53 16.61
N VAL A 32 -4.67 15.60 15.77
CA VAL A 32 -4.85 15.80 14.34
C VAL A 32 -6.31 15.57 13.99
N GLN A 33 -6.91 16.55 13.33
CA GLN A 33 -8.20 16.37 12.68
C GLN A 33 -7.99 15.68 11.33
N VAL A 34 -8.58 14.50 11.19
CA VAL A 34 -8.63 13.79 9.92
C VAL A 34 -10.05 13.88 9.38
N LYS A 35 -10.20 14.46 8.19
CA LYS A 35 -11.44 14.40 7.41
C LYS A 35 -11.14 13.82 6.03
N LYS A 36 -11.76 12.69 5.70
CA LYS A 36 -11.58 12.02 4.41
C LYS A 36 -12.90 11.46 3.88
N SER A 37 -13.21 11.84 2.65
CA SER A 37 -14.37 11.33 1.91
C SER A 37 -13.90 10.45 0.76
N TYR A 38 -14.62 9.36 0.55
CA TYR A 38 -14.37 8.45 -0.56
C TYR A 38 -15.69 8.18 -1.29
N PRO A 39 -15.66 8.09 -2.63
CA PRO A 39 -16.82 7.66 -3.38
C PRO A 39 -17.24 6.26 -2.89
N ASP A 40 -18.53 5.95 -2.96
CA ASP A 40 -18.97 4.58 -2.76
C ASP A 40 -18.31 3.72 -3.84
N ILE A 41 -17.41 2.85 -3.40
CA ILE A 41 -16.79 1.85 -4.26
C ILE A 41 -17.85 0.76 -4.40
N PRO A 42 -18.41 0.51 -5.61
CA PRO A 42 -19.30 -0.62 -5.81
C PRO A 42 -18.56 -1.88 -5.35
N PRO A 43 -19.25 -2.87 -4.76
CA PRO A 43 -18.61 -4.07 -4.24
C PRO A 43 -17.75 -4.69 -5.34
N VAL A 44 -16.44 -4.56 -5.19
CA VAL A 44 -15.50 -5.31 -6.01
C VAL A 44 -15.76 -6.75 -5.58
N PHE A 45 -16.16 -7.60 -6.52
CA PHE A 45 -16.44 -9.02 -6.34
C PHE A 45 -17.87 -9.37 -5.85
N SER A 46 -18.80 -9.47 -6.81
CA SER A 46 -19.71 -10.61 -6.84
C SER A 46 -19.08 -11.68 -7.72
N SER A 47 -18.71 -12.81 -7.14
CA SER A 47 -18.33 -14.00 -7.90
C SER A 47 -19.56 -14.53 -8.61
N SER A 48 -19.77 -14.11 -9.86
CA SER A 48 -20.74 -14.72 -10.75
C SER A 48 -20.13 -14.80 -12.13
N PHE A 49 -19.44 -15.92 -12.38
CA PHE A 49 -19.21 -16.38 -13.74
C PHE A 49 -20.59 -16.68 -14.35
N SER A 50 -21.00 -15.89 -15.33
CA SER A 50 -22.04 -16.29 -16.27
C SER A 50 -21.70 -15.73 -17.64
N SER A 51 -21.56 -16.67 -18.56
CA SER A 51 -21.21 -16.51 -19.96
C SER A 51 -22.32 -15.79 -20.76
N SER A 52 -21.85 -15.01 -21.74
CA SER A 52 -22.52 -14.58 -22.98
C SER A 52 -23.83 -13.79 -22.89
N SER A 53 -23.78 -12.51 -23.30
CA SER A 53 -24.62 -11.96 -24.38
C SER A 53 -24.22 -10.52 -24.74
N SER A 54 -24.36 -10.20 -26.03
CA SER A 54 -23.88 -9.05 -26.82
C SER A 54 -24.17 -7.63 -26.28
N PRO A 55 -23.41 -6.59 -26.73
CA PRO A 55 -23.60 -5.22 -26.26
C PRO A 55 -24.73 -4.50 -27.03
N SER A 56 -25.72 -3.99 -26.30
CA SER A 56 -26.64 -2.94 -26.77
C SER A 56 -26.19 -1.57 -26.25
N SER A 57 -26.30 -0.56 -27.11
CA SER A 57 -25.80 0.82 -26.95
C SER A 57 -26.25 1.52 -25.66
N PRO A 58 -25.41 2.40 -25.06
CA PRO A 58 -25.79 3.10 -23.83
C PRO A 58 -26.67 4.32 -24.13
N SER A 59 -27.86 4.37 -23.52
CA SER A 59 -28.69 5.57 -23.41
C SER A 59 -28.08 6.57 -22.41
N SER A 60 -28.06 7.84 -22.79
CA SER A 60 -27.57 8.96 -21.98
C SER A 60 -28.45 9.24 -20.76
N SER A 61 -28.01 8.82 -19.58
CA SER A 61 -28.50 9.33 -18.29
C SER A 61 -27.34 9.98 -17.55
N SER A 62 -27.47 11.28 -17.27
CA SER A 62 -26.51 12.05 -16.49
C SER A 62 -26.30 11.41 -15.11
N PRO A 63 -25.06 11.13 -14.67
CA PRO A 63 -24.84 10.50 -13.38
C PRO A 63 -25.10 11.49 -12.26
N SER A 64 -26.02 11.14 -11.35
CA SER A 64 -26.19 11.78 -10.06
C SER A 64 -24.87 11.77 -9.29
N SER A 65 -24.52 12.89 -8.63
CA SER A 65 -23.32 13.02 -7.78
C SER A 65 -23.14 11.79 -6.89
N PRO A 66 -21.94 11.17 -6.86
CA PRO A 66 -21.71 9.98 -6.06
C PRO A 66 -21.87 10.29 -4.57
N THR A 67 -22.80 9.61 -3.90
CA THR A 67 -22.97 9.63 -2.44
C THR A 67 -21.76 8.97 -1.78
N GLY A 68 -20.71 9.75 -1.50
CA GLY A 68 -19.49 9.23 -0.89
C GLY A 68 -19.63 8.98 0.61
N LYS A 69 -18.95 7.94 1.12
CA LYS A 69 -18.73 7.75 2.57
C LYS A 69 -17.68 8.74 3.06
N SER A 70 -17.99 9.49 4.10
CA SER A 70 -17.05 10.42 4.74
C SER A 70 -16.72 9.95 6.15
N TYR A 71 -15.44 10.07 6.53
CA TYR A 71 -14.94 9.77 7.86
C TYR A 71 -14.29 11.00 8.47
N ALA A 72 -14.59 11.29 9.73
CA ALA A 72 -14.01 12.41 10.47
C ALA A 72 -13.68 12.03 11.90
N ALA A 73 -12.42 12.26 12.31
CA ALA A 73 -11.98 11.99 13.69
C ALA A 73 -10.88 12.96 14.13
N THR A 74 -10.89 13.31 15.41
CA THR A 74 -9.78 14.00 16.08
C THR A 74 -8.97 12.95 16.84
N LEU A 75 -7.72 12.77 16.43
CA LEU A 75 -6.87 11.69 16.95
C LEU A 75 -5.68 12.27 17.72
N PRO A 76 -5.33 11.73 18.90
CA PRO A 76 -4.13 12.14 19.63
C PRO A 76 -2.86 11.74 18.86
N LEU A 77 -1.85 12.61 18.94
CA LEU A 77 -0.50 12.34 18.47
C LEU A 77 0.39 11.98 19.65
N GLN A 78 1.20 10.94 19.46
CA GLN A 78 2.28 10.60 20.39
C GLN A 78 3.58 10.41 19.63
N SER A 79 4.71 10.70 20.28
CA SER A 79 6.02 10.34 19.76
C SER A 79 6.12 8.82 19.62
N SER A 80 6.75 8.35 18.55
CA SER A 80 7.15 6.95 18.43
C SER A 80 8.29 6.57 19.37
N GLN A 81 9.03 7.53 19.92
CA GLN A 81 10.07 7.31 20.94
C GLN A 81 9.47 7.36 22.35
N THR A 82 10.05 6.60 23.27
CA THR A 82 10.00 6.87 24.71
C THR A 82 10.75 8.17 24.99
N GLU A 83 10.12 9.10 25.71
CA GLU A 83 10.84 10.30 26.18
C GLU A 83 11.86 9.88 27.25
N GLU A 84 13.02 10.53 27.29
CA GLU A 84 14.03 10.30 28.33
C GLU A 84 13.39 10.57 29.71
N GLY A 85 13.24 9.52 30.52
CA GLY A 85 12.67 9.59 31.87
C GLY A 85 11.16 9.37 31.98
N GLY A 86 10.45 9.08 30.89
CA GLY A 86 9.00 8.80 30.91
C GLY A 86 8.65 7.37 30.50
N GLU A 87 7.87 6.67 31.33
CA GLU A 87 7.34 5.34 31.00
C GLU A 87 6.17 5.47 29.99
N ALA A 88 6.47 5.32 28.70
CA ALA A 88 5.43 5.33 27.68
C ALA A 88 4.63 4.02 27.73
N PRO A 89 3.29 4.05 27.63
CA PRO A 89 2.48 2.84 27.72
C PRO A 89 2.83 1.86 26.59
N GLY A 90 2.89 0.58 26.96
CA GLY A 90 3.11 -0.52 26.03
C GLY A 90 2.00 -0.63 24.98
N ILE A 91 2.37 -1.01 23.76
CA ILE A 91 1.47 -1.02 22.61
C ILE A 91 0.98 -2.45 22.34
N LYS A 92 -0.26 -2.76 22.74
CA LYS A 92 -0.86 -4.09 22.49
C LYS A 92 -1.16 -4.36 21.02
N TYR A 93 -1.61 -3.36 20.27
CA TYR A 93 -1.92 -3.48 18.84
C TYR A 93 -1.28 -2.34 18.06
N LEU A 94 -0.42 -2.66 17.09
CA LEU A 94 0.25 -1.69 16.23
C LEU A 94 -0.18 -1.90 14.77
N LEU A 95 -0.80 -0.88 14.17
CA LEU A 95 -1.06 -0.86 12.72
C LEU A 95 0.09 -0.12 12.02
N MET A 96 0.98 -0.86 11.36
CA MET A 96 2.07 -0.29 10.58
C MET A 96 1.61 0.02 9.16
N LEU A 97 1.59 1.31 8.83
CA LEU A 97 1.07 1.84 7.57
C LEU A 97 2.12 2.66 6.80
N THR A 98 3.40 2.43 7.10
CA THR A 98 4.55 3.10 6.47
C THR A 98 4.79 2.56 5.05
N LYS A 99 5.60 3.26 4.25
CA LYS A 99 6.14 2.68 3.02
C LYS A 99 7.23 1.64 3.38
N ALA A 100 7.45 0.65 2.53
CA ALA A 100 8.40 -0.44 2.81
C ALA A 100 9.80 0.07 3.22
N TYR A 101 10.35 1.08 2.54
CA TYR A 101 11.68 1.63 2.86
C TYR A 101 11.77 2.34 4.22
N ASP A 102 10.66 2.79 4.79
CA ASP A 102 10.64 3.42 6.13
C ASP A 102 10.35 2.38 7.23
N PHE A 103 10.06 1.13 6.86
CA PHE A 103 9.59 0.09 7.76
C PHE A 103 10.60 -0.22 8.87
N LYS A 104 11.83 -0.64 8.51
CA LYS A 104 12.89 -0.98 9.49
C LYS A 104 13.11 0.12 10.52
N LYS A 105 13.21 1.37 10.04
CA LYS A 105 13.45 2.53 10.89
C LYS A 105 12.29 2.79 11.84
N ALA A 106 11.06 2.72 11.34
CA ALA A 106 9.86 2.92 12.16
C ALA A 106 9.69 1.80 13.20
N LEU A 107 9.93 0.55 12.81
CA LEU A 107 9.82 -0.60 13.71
C LEU A 107 10.88 -0.52 14.82
N ARG A 108 12.16 -0.28 14.49
CA ARG A 108 13.22 -0.09 15.49
C ARG A 108 12.87 1.00 16.50
N GLN A 109 12.31 2.11 16.03
CA GLN A 109 11.96 3.24 16.89
C GLN A 109 10.84 2.90 17.88
N ILE A 110 9.88 2.06 17.48
CA ILE A 110 8.72 1.69 18.30
C ILE A 110 8.99 0.42 19.13
N PHE A 111 9.98 -0.38 18.75
CA PHE A 111 10.31 -1.67 19.36
C PHE A 111 10.38 -1.64 20.91
N PRO A 112 10.98 -0.62 21.56
CA PRO A 112 11.03 -0.55 23.03
C PRO A 112 9.65 -0.53 23.72
N ARG A 113 8.60 -0.13 23.00
CA ARG A 113 7.21 -0.08 23.49
C ARG A 113 6.41 -1.34 23.19
N LEU A 114 7.02 -2.32 22.50
CA LEU A 114 6.39 -3.60 22.17
C LEU A 114 6.74 -4.66 23.21
N THR A 115 5.78 -5.56 23.43
CA THR A 115 5.87 -6.70 24.32
C THR A 115 5.60 -8.00 23.54
N ALA A 116 5.82 -9.16 24.15
CA ALA A 116 5.47 -10.45 23.54
C ALA A 116 3.97 -10.59 23.22
N GLU A 117 3.11 -9.90 23.97
CA GLU A 117 1.65 -9.86 23.71
C GLU A 117 1.24 -8.90 22.61
N SER A 118 2.18 -8.10 22.11
CA SER A 118 1.88 -7.07 21.11
C SER A 118 1.67 -7.70 19.74
N VAL A 119 0.60 -7.30 19.07
CA VAL A 119 0.28 -7.71 17.70
C VAL A 119 0.55 -6.55 16.75
N VAL A 120 1.49 -6.76 15.83
CA VAL A 120 1.86 -5.79 14.79
C VAL A 120 1.21 -6.21 13.48
N VAL A 121 0.22 -5.44 13.03
CA VAL A 121 -0.44 -5.63 11.75
C VAL A 121 0.21 -4.73 10.70
N VAL A 122 0.87 -5.34 9.72
CA VAL A 122 1.57 -4.62 8.65
C VAL A 122 0.62 -4.41 7.46
N LEU A 123 0.33 -3.16 7.17
CA LEU A 123 -0.50 -2.67 6.07
C LEU A 123 0.32 -1.74 5.16
N SER A 124 1.56 -2.14 4.89
CA SER A 124 2.51 -1.37 4.09
C SER A 124 2.38 -1.71 2.61
N ASN A 125 2.60 -0.71 1.75
CA ASN A 125 2.78 -0.94 0.33
C ASN A 125 4.25 -1.32 0.06
N GLY A 126 4.46 -2.42 -0.69
CA GLY A 126 5.77 -2.91 -1.09
C GLY A 126 6.12 -4.27 -0.49
N MET A 127 7.24 -4.83 -0.93
CA MET A 127 7.84 -6.07 -0.44
C MET A 127 9.15 -5.78 0.31
N GLY A 128 9.78 -6.83 0.86
CA GLY A 128 11.15 -6.77 1.40
C GLY A 128 11.26 -6.39 2.88
N TRP A 129 10.20 -5.85 3.47
CA TRP A 129 10.19 -5.50 4.89
C TRP A 129 10.20 -6.71 5.84
N GLU A 130 9.90 -7.92 5.34
CA GLU A 130 9.85 -9.14 6.16
C GLU A 130 11.22 -9.52 6.74
N GLU A 131 12.28 -9.43 5.94
CA GLU A 131 13.64 -9.70 6.39
C GLU A 131 14.12 -8.62 7.36
N GLU A 132 13.83 -7.36 7.03
CA GLU A 132 14.08 -6.22 7.92
C GLU A 132 13.37 -6.39 9.27
N ALA A 133 12.12 -6.89 9.26
CA ALA A 133 11.38 -7.16 10.47
C ALA A 133 12.08 -8.23 11.32
N LYS A 134 12.44 -9.37 10.72
CA LYS A 134 13.15 -10.46 11.40
C LYS A 134 14.47 -9.98 12.01
N GLU A 135 15.22 -9.15 11.29
CA GLU A 135 16.45 -8.54 11.78
C GLU A 135 16.21 -7.71 13.04
N VAL A 136 15.19 -6.82 13.03
CA VAL A 136 14.83 -5.97 14.17
C VAL A 136 14.34 -6.79 15.36
N LEU A 137 13.53 -7.82 15.13
CA LEU A 137 13.05 -8.72 16.19
C LEU A 137 14.22 -9.47 16.84
N ARG A 138 15.20 -9.94 16.05
CA ARG A 138 16.39 -10.63 16.54
C ARG A 138 17.32 -9.69 17.32
N GLU A 139 17.51 -8.46 16.86
CA GLU A 139 18.29 -7.44 17.55
C GLU A 139 17.67 -7.09 18.91
N GLY A 140 16.37 -6.76 18.90
CA GLY A 140 15.68 -6.35 20.11
C GLY A 140 15.47 -7.47 21.15
N GLY A 141 15.40 -8.74 20.71
CA GLY A 141 15.40 -9.89 21.61
C GLY A 141 16.74 -10.10 22.34
N LYS A 142 17.87 -9.78 21.69
CA LYS A 142 19.22 -9.92 22.27
C LYS A 142 19.53 -8.83 23.30
N GLU A 143 19.08 -7.59 23.06
CA GLU A 143 19.30 -6.45 23.97
C GLU A 143 18.48 -6.56 25.27
N GLY A 144 17.32 -7.22 25.23
CA GLY A 144 16.37 -7.23 26.36
C GLY A 144 16.37 -8.48 27.23
N GLY A 145 17.14 -9.53 26.90
CA GLY A 145 17.09 -10.82 27.61
C GLY A 145 15.69 -11.47 27.68
N ARG A 146 14.77 -11.07 26.80
CA ARG A 146 13.36 -11.47 26.81
C ARG A 146 13.15 -12.73 25.96
N GLU A 147 12.55 -13.75 26.55
CA GLU A 147 11.96 -14.86 25.78
C GLU A 147 10.67 -14.38 25.09
N GLY A 148 10.69 -14.33 23.76
CA GLY A 148 9.53 -13.99 22.93
C GLY A 148 9.51 -12.54 22.41
N GLY A 149 9.12 -12.38 21.15
CA GLY A 149 8.94 -11.08 20.47
C GLY A 149 7.49 -10.85 20.06
N PRO A 150 7.13 -9.63 19.62
CA PRO A 150 5.77 -9.32 19.18
C PRO A 150 5.35 -10.20 18.00
N THR A 151 4.06 -10.51 17.91
CA THR A 151 3.49 -11.26 16.79
C THR A 151 3.30 -10.35 15.58
N LEU A 152 3.89 -10.70 14.44
CA LEU A 152 3.72 -9.96 13.19
C LEU A 152 2.65 -10.63 12.32
N VAL A 153 1.62 -9.87 11.96
CA VAL A 153 0.54 -10.29 11.07
C VAL A 153 0.57 -9.40 9.84
N LEU A 154 0.71 -9.99 8.66
CA LEU A 154 0.60 -9.25 7.41
C LEU A 154 -0.88 -9.08 7.04
N GLY A 155 -1.34 -7.82 6.98
CA GLY A 155 -2.71 -7.49 6.63
C GLY A 155 -2.91 -7.46 5.12
N SER A 156 -3.24 -8.60 4.52
CA SER A 156 -3.85 -8.64 3.18
C SER A 156 -5.33 -8.95 3.33
N VAL A 157 -6.20 -8.12 2.76
CA VAL A 157 -7.63 -8.40 2.75
C VAL A 157 -7.85 -9.54 1.74
N THR A 158 -8.37 -10.67 2.21
CA THR A 158 -8.82 -11.87 1.49
C THR A 158 -7.80 -13.02 1.31
N HIS A 159 -8.13 -14.14 1.97
CA HIS A 159 -7.61 -15.52 1.89
C HIS A 159 -6.37 -15.91 2.70
N ALA A 160 -6.34 -17.22 3.04
CA ALA A 160 -5.41 -17.92 3.91
C ALA A 160 -3.93 -17.56 3.68
N PRO A 161 -3.07 -17.71 4.72
CA PRO A 161 -1.65 -17.32 4.68
C PRO A 161 -0.84 -17.92 3.51
N VAL A 162 -1.32 -19.01 2.90
CA VAL A 162 -0.62 -19.79 1.86
C VAL A 162 -0.44 -19.02 0.53
N ASP A 163 -1.26 -18.00 0.23
CA ASP A 163 -1.20 -17.27 -1.06
C ASP A 163 -0.70 -15.82 -0.95
N MET A 164 -0.25 -15.41 0.22
CA MET A 164 0.04 -14.01 0.52
C MET A 164 1.23 -13.48 -0.29
N ARG A 165 2.32 -14.25 -0.37
CA ARG A 165 3.51 -13.89 -1.16
C ARG A 165 3.16 -13.71 -2.63
N ARG A 166 2.34 -14.61 -3.18
CA ARG A 166 1.88 -14.52 -4.57
C ARG A 166 1.02 -13.29 -4.83
N ARG A 167 0.10 -12.95 -3.91
CA ARG A 167 -0.73 -11.72 -4.02
C ARG A 167 0.10 -10.45 -3.94
N LEU A 168 1.12 -10.43 -3.07
CA LEU A 168 2.07 -9.33 -3.04
C LEU A 168 2.77 -9.19 -4.38
N TRP A 169 3.17 -10.29 -5.03
CA TRP A 169 3.85 -10.24 -6.34
C TRP A 169 2.94 -9.68 -7.43
N LEU A 170 1.67 -10.10 -7.46
CA LEU A 170 0.68 -9.54 -8.39
C LEU A 170 0.54 -8.02 -8.20
N LYS A 171 0.42 -7.56 -6.95
CA LYS A 171 0.35 -6.13 -6.63
C LYS A 171 1.65 -5.39 -6.95
N PHE A 172 2.80 -6.01 -6.68
CA PHE A 172 4.11 -5.45 -6.97
C PHE A 172 4.30 -5.27 -8.47
N GLY A 173 4.05 -6.31 -9.28
CA GLY A 173 4.15 -6.23 -10.73
C GLY A 173 3.25 -5.15 -11.33
N ALA A 174 1.98 -5.11 -10.94
CA ALA A 174 1.07 -4.04 -11.38
C ALA A 174 1.59 -2.65 -11.02
N ASN A 175 2.19 -2.47 -9.84
CA ASN A 175 2.80 -1.20 -9.45
C ASN A 175 4.08 -0.88 -10.24
N CYS A 176 4.92 -1.87 -10.54
CA CYS A 176 6.14 -1.71 -11.32
C CYS A 176 5.86 -1.31 -12.77
N ILE A 177 4.66 -1.63 -13.27
CA ILE A 177 4.24 -1.29 -14.63
C ILE A 177 3.45 0.02 -14.66
N ILE A 178 2.37 0.11 -13.88
CA ILE A 178 1.47 1.27 -13.91
C ILE A 178 2.18 2.54 -13.42
N ASN A 179 2.97 2.47 -12.34
CA ASN A 179 3.54 3.69 -11.75
C ASN A 179 4.57 4.37 -12.67
N PRO A 180 5.56 3.67 -13.27
CA PRO A 180 6.48 4.31 -14.20
C PRO A 180 5.80 4.76 -15.50
N LEU A 181 4.91 3.95 -16.08
CA LEU A 181 4.24 4.32 -17.34
C LEU A 181 3.34 5.55 -17.18
N THR A 182 2.55 5.63 -16.11
CA THR A 182 1.75 6.84 -15.83
C THR A 182 2.61 8.07 -15.59
N LEU A 183 3.80 7.93 -14.97
CA LEU A 183 4.73 9.04 -14.81
C LEU A 183 5.29 9.50 -16.16
N LEU A 184 5.82 8.58 -16.96
CA LEU A 184 6.49 8.85 -18.24
C LEU A 184 5.51 9.43 -19.28
N LEU A 185 4.29 8.91 -19.32
CA LEU A 185 3.26 9.33 -20.27
C LEU A 185 2.39 10.46 -19.73
N HIS A 186 2.60 10.87 -18.48
CA HIS A 186 1.78 11.86 -17.77
C HIS A 186 0.28 11.58 -17.79
N CYS A 187 -0.10 10.30 -17.77
CA CYS A 187 -1.47 9.83 -17.95
C CYS A 187 -2.06 9.21 -16.68
N ARG A 188 -3.39 9.06 -16.64
CA ARG A 188 -4.08 8.31 -15.56
C ARG A 188 -3.90 6.81 -15.75
N ASN A 189 -4.15 6.02 -14.71
CA ASN A 189 -3.88 4.57 -14.72
C ASN A 189 -4.52 3.84 -15.92
N GLY A 190 -5.75 4.20 -16.31
CA GLY A 190 -6.47 3.52 -17.40
C GLY A 190 -5.86 3.77 -18.77
N ALA A 191 -5.36 5.00 -18.99
CA ALA A 191 -4.77 5.42 -20.25
C ALA A 191 -3.45 4.71 -20.58
N VAL A 192 -2.86 3.97 -19.63
CA VAL A 192 -1.70 3.09 -19.87
C VAL A 192 -2.05 2.00 -20.88
N LEU A 193 -3.29 1.50 -20.86
CA LEU A 193 -3.76 0.45 -21.78
C LEU A 193 -3.93 0.97 -23.22
N GLU A 194 -4.14 2.28 -23.35
CA GLU A 194 -4.43 2.95 -24.62
C GLU A 194 -3.19 3.64 -25.22
N GLY A 195 -2.00 3.48 -24.62
CA GLY A 195 -0.77 4.10 -25.13
C GLY A 195 -0.55 5.56 -24.72
N GLY A 196 -1.30 6.07 -23.74
CA GLY A 196 -0.95 7.31 -23.04
C GLY A 196 -1.35 8.64 -23.68
N ARG A 197 -2.15 8.68 -24.75
CA ARG A 197 -2.80 9.94 -25.22
C ARG A 197 -4.23 9.73 -25.71
N GLU A 198 -5.07 10.67 -25.30
CA GLU A 198 -6.36 11.03 -25.90
C GLU A 198 -6.10 11.49 -27.35
N GLY A 199 -6.20 10.57 -28.31
CA GLY A 199 -5.90 10.84 -29.73
C GLY A 199 -5.15 9.68 -30.38
N GLY A 200 -5.91 8.74 -30.95
CA GLY A 200 -5.47 7.42 -31.40
C GLY A 200 -4.24 7.39 -32.31
N ARG A 201 -3.21 6.69 -31.86
CA ARG A 201 -2.19 6.07 -32.70
C ARG A 201 -2.30 4.56 -32.48
N GLU A 202 -2.54 3.80 -33.55
CA GLU A 202 -2.57 2.34 -33.50
C GLU A 202 -1.19 1.82 -33.08
N GLY A 203 -1.13 1.26 -31.87
CA GLY A 203 0.11 0.80 -31.24
C GLY A 203 0.03 0.93 -29.73
N GLY A 204 -0.79 0.10 -29.09
CA GLY A 204 -0.91 0.08 -27.63
C GLY A 204 0.39 -0.39 -26.95
N LEU A 205 0.54 -0.09 -25.67
CA LEU A 205 1.72 -0.51 -24.87
C LEU A 205 1.70 -1.99 -24.46
N GLY A 206 0.85 -2.82 -25.10
CA GLY A 206 0.63 -4.21 -24.73
C GLY A 206 1.91 -5.04 -24.72
N GLU A 207 2.72 -4.94 -25.79
CA GLU A 207 4.00 -5.67 -25.87
C GLU A 207 4.98 -5.24 -24.78
N LEU A 208 5.05 -3.94 -24.46
CA LEU A 208 5.90 -3.43 -23.39
C LEU A 208 5.42 -3.90 -22.01
N ILE A 209 4.10 -3.87 -21.77
CA ILE A 209 3.50 -4.34 -20.52
C ILE A 209 3.79 -5.83 -20.33
N LEU A 210 3.63 -6.63 -21.39
CA LEU A 210 3.93 -8.06 -21.35
C LEU A 210 5.42 -8.32 -21.09
N ALA A 211 6.33 -7.60 -21.76
CA ALA A 211 7.77 -7.71 -21.52
C ALA A 211 8.14 -7.39 -20.06
N LEU A 212 7.57 -6.32 -19.48
CA LEU A 212 7.78 -5.97 -18.06
C LEU A 212 7.18 -7.00 -17.09
N CYS A 213 6.06 -7.62 -17.45
CA CYS A 213 5.48 -8.73 -16.70
C CYS A 213 6.38 -9.97 -16.72
N GLU A 214 6.98 -10.29 -17.87
CA GLU A 214 7.91 -11.41 -18.04
C GLU A 214 9.17 -11.21 -17.18
N GLU A 215 9.78 -10.03 -17.21
CA GLU A 215 10.91 -9.70 -16.33
C GLU A 215 10.52 -9.83 -14.85
N THR A 216 9.36 -9.31 -14.46
CA THR A 216 8.88 -9.41 -13.07
C THR A 216 8.66 -10.87 -12.66
N ALA A 217 8.09 -11.70 -13.55
CA ALA A 217 7.87 -13.13 -13.29
C ALA A 217 9.19 -13.88 -13.12
N GLN A 218 10.20 -13.57 -13.94
CA GLN A 218 11.53 -14.17 -13.84
C GLN A 218 12.20 -13.85 -12.50
N VAL A 219 12.15 -12.59 -12.06
CA VAL A 219 12.65 -12.18 -10.74
C VAL A 219 11.90 -12.90 -9.62
N ALA A 220 10.57 -12.96 -9.70
CA ALA A 220 9.76 -13.66 -8.70
C ALA A 220 10.09 -15.16 -8.61
N LYS A 221 10.41 -15.80 -9.75
CA LYS A 221 10.81 -17.20 -9.82
C LYS A 221 12.23 -17.42 -9.27
N ALA A 222 13.16 -16.52 -9.54
CA ALA A 222 14.52 -16.59 -9.02
C ALA A 222 14.55 -16.49 -7.49
N LEU A 223 13.86 -15.50 -6.91
CA LEU A 223 13.79 -15.30 -5.46
C LEU A 223 13.07 -16.45 -4.74
N ALA A 224 12.08 -17.07 -5.38
CA ALA A 224 11.42 -18.25 -4.82
C ALA A 224 12.37 -19.45 -4.70
N LYS A 225 13.36 -19.59 -5.60
CA LYS A 225 14.38 -20.65 -5.53
C LYS A 225 15.38 -20.42 -4.39
N GLU A 226 15.74 -19.17 -4.10
CA GLU A 226 16.67 -18.85 -3.00
C GLU A 226 16.05 -19.08 -1.61
N THR A 227 14.72 -19.05 -1.51
CA THR A 227 14.00 -19.19 -0.23
C THR A 227 13.64 -20.66 0.10
N SER A 228 14.19 -21.64 -0.62
CA SER A 228 13.78 -23.06 -0.54
C SER A 228 14.16 -23.81 0.75
N GLY A 229 14.63 -23.11 1.80
CA GLY A 229 14.91 -23.68 3.13
C GLY A 229 13.75 -23.62 4.14
N SER A 230 12.57 -23.12 3.75
CA SER A 230 11.41 -22.98 4.66
C SER A 230 10.60 -24.29 4.77
N PRO A 231 10.12 -24.65 5.99
CA PRO A 231 9.25 -25.81 6.20
C PRO A 231 7.82 -25.66 5.65
N THR A 232 7.48 -24.50 5.06
CA THR A 232 6.18 -24.28 4.42
C THR A 232 6.22 -24.64 2.94
N PRO A 233 5.16 -25.25 2.37
CA PRO A 233 5.12 -25.58 0.95
C PRO A 233 5.32 -24.30 0.12
N PRO A 234 6.21 -24.32 -0.90
CA PRO A 234 6.52 -23.13 -1.67
C PRO A 234 5.28 -22.65 -2.43
N CYS A 235 4.78 -21.46 -2.07
CA CYS A 235 3.74 -20.78 -2.84
C CYS A 235 4.29 -20.46 -4.25
N PRO A 236 3.62 -20.88 -5.34
CA PRO A 236 4.11 -20.71 -6.70
C PRO A 236 4.21 -19.22 -7.07
N SER A 237 5.32 -18.84 -7.69
CA SER A 237 5.48 -17.48 -8.26
C SER A 237 4.47 -17.27 -9.39
N PRO A 238 3.89 -16.06 -9.53
CA PRO A 238 2.95 -15.79 -10.61
C PRO A 238 3.64 -15.84 -11.97
N THR A 239 2.89 -16.27 -12.99
CA THR A 239 3.35 -16.23 -14.38
C THR A 239 3.24 -14.82 -14.97
N ALA A 240 3.91 -14.58 -16.10
CA ALA A 240 3.82 -13.30 -16.81
C ALA A 240 2.38 -12.98 -17.24
N GLY A 241 1.65 -13.96 -17.78
CA GLY A 241 0.24 -13.77 -18.17
C GLY A 241 -0.69 -13.45 -16.98
N GLU A 242 -0.40 -14.00 -15.80
CA GLU A 242 -1.16 -13.66 -14.59
C GLU A 242 -0.86 -12.24 -14.09
N LEU A 243 0.41 -11.80 -14.20
CA LEU A 243 0.82 -10.44 -13.89
C LEU A 243 0.20 -9.44 -14.87
N GLU A 244 0.18 -9.77 -16.16
CA GLU A 244 -0.45 -8.95 -17.21
C GLU A 244 -1.95 -8.82 -16.96
N ALA A 245 -2.66 -9.95 -16.82
CA ALA A 245 -4.09 -9.96 -16.56
C ALA A 245 -4.46 -9.16 -15.30
N PHE A 246 -3.66 -9.30 -14.24
CA PHE A 246 -3.86 -8.53 -13.02
C PHE A 246 -3.56 -7.04 -13.22
N THR A 247 -2.50 -6.69 -13.97
CA THR A 247 -2.13 -5.31 -14.29
C THR A 247 -3.21 -4.61 -15.10
N VAL A 248 -3.70 -5.24 -16.17
CA VAL A 248 -4.82 -4.76 -16.99
C VAL A 248 -6.06 -4.52 -16.13
N LYS A 249 -6.40 -5.50 -15.28
CA LYS A 249 -7.52 -5.39 -14.35
C LYS A 249 -7.38 -4.21 -13.39
N VAL A 250 -6.20 -4.01 -12.80
CA VAL A 250 -5.95 -2.88 -11.88
C VAL A 250 -6.00 -1.54 -12.61
N ALA A 251 -5.40 -1.44 -13.79
CA ALA A 251 -5.42 -0.24 -14.61
C ALA A 251 -6.86 0.16 -14.97
N ALA A 252 -7.68 -0.80 -15.42
CA ALA A 252 -9.09 -0.56 -15.73
C ALA A 252 -9.92 -0.19 -14.48
N ALA A 253 -9.81 -0.96 -13.40
CA ALA A 253 -10.56 -0.71 -12.17
C ALA A 253 -10.18 0.62 -11.49
N THR A 254 -8.98 1.13 -11.75
CA THR A 254 -8.49 2.39 -11.21
C THR A 254 -8.31 3.45 -12.30
N ALA A 255 -9.01 3.34 -13.43
CA ALA A 255 -8.73 4.09 -14.65
C ALA A 255 -8.60 5.60 -14.44
N TRP A 256 -9.48 6.16 -13.60
CA TRP A 256 -9.53 7.60 -13.32
C TRP A 256 -8.57 8.09 -12.24
N ASN A 257 -7.83 7.19 -11.59
CA ASN A 257 -6.90 7.53 -10.52
C ASN A 257 -5.55 7.98 -11.10
N GLU A 258 -4.88 8.86 -10.36
CA GLU A 258 -3.46 9.15 -10.58
C GLU A 258 -2.61 8.22 -9.72
N SER A 259 -1.55 7.67 -10.32
CA SER A 259 -0.58 6.87 -9.59
C SER A 259 0.19 7.70 -8.56
N SER A 260 0.71 7.06 -7.52
CA SER A 260 1.51 7.76 -6.50
C SER A 260 2.77 8.39 -7.11
N MET A 261 3.39 7.71 -8.08
CA MET A 261 4.61 8.19 -8.73
C MET A 261 4.35 9.42 -9.61
N LEU A 262 3.25 9.45 -10.37
CA LEU A 262 2.85 10.63 -11.15
C LEU A 262 2.58 11.84 -10.25
N ARG A 263 1.88 11.63 -9.13
CA ARG A 263 1.62 12.68 -8.13
C ARG A 263 2.91 13.24 -7.53
N ASP A 264 3.84 12.36 -7.15
CA ASP A 264 5.13 12.75 -6.56
C ASP A 264 5.99 13.50 -7.60
N GLY A 265 6.03 13.05 -8.85
CA GLY A 265 6.73 13.73 -9.95
C GLY A 265 6.20 15.14 -10.22
N ARG A 266 4.88 15.33 -10.21
CA ARG A 266 4.25 16.66 -10.36
C ARG A 266 4.55 17.58 -9.17
N ALA A 267 4.57 17.04 -7.95
CA ALA A 267 4.93 17.81 -6.75
C ALA A 267 6.41 18.22 -6.74
N GLY A 268 7.30 17.35 -7.24
CA GLY A 268 8.73 17.63 -7.40
C GLY A 268 9.02 18.69 -8.46
N GLY A 269 8.34 18.63 -9.62
CA GLY A 269 8.49 19.63 -10.69
C GLY A 269 8.12 21.05 -10.27
N ARG A 270 7.12 21.21 -9.38
CA ARG A 270 6.72 22.52 -8.85
C ARG A 270 7.74 23.16 -7.90
N ARG A 271 8.66 22.40 -7.31
CA ARG A 271 9.73 22.95 -6.46
C ARG A 271 10.98 23.36 -7.26
N GLY A 272 11.15 22.89 -8.49
CA GLY A 272 12.31 23.21 -9.35
C GLY A 272 12.14 24.46 -10.23
N GLY A 273 10.91 24.93 -10.46
CA GLY A 273 10.63 26.04 -11.39
C GLY A 273 10.70 27.45 -10.81
N GLY A 274 10.96 27.62 -9.51
CA GLY A 274 10.85 28.91 -8.81
C GLY A 274 12.10 29.80 -8.78
N ARG A 275 13.14 29.53 -9.59
CA ARG A 275 14.41 30.26 -9.50
C ARG A 275 15.01 30.61 -10.86
N ARG A 276 14.25 31.29 -11.71
CA ARG A 276 14.79 32.11 -12.81
C ARG A 276 13.89 33.31 -13.07
N SER A 277 14.22 34.45 -12.46
CA SER A 277 14.14 35.82 -13.01
C SER A 277 14.09 36.85 -11.88
N SER A 278 15.24 37.48 -11.60
CA SER A 278 15.36 38.91 -11.27
C SER A 278 16.79 39.17 -10.79
N THR A 279 17.65 39.59 -11.72
CA THR A 279 18.60 40.71 -11.66
C THR A 279 19.45 40.62 -12.92
#